data_AF-A0A6B2UF82-F1
#
_entry.id   AF-A0A6B2UF82-F1
#
_cell.length_a   1.000
_cell.length_b   1.000
_cell.length_c   1.000
_cell.angle_alpha   90.00
_cell.angle_beta   90.00
_cell.angle_gamma   90.00
#
_symmetry.space_group_name_H-M   'P 1'
#
loop_
_entity.id
_entity.type
_entity.pdbx_description
1 polymer ?
#
loop_
_entity_poly.entity_id
_entity_poly.type
_entity_poly.pdbx_seq_one_letter_code
_entity_poly.pdbx_strand_id
1 'polypeptide(L)' 'DEEGHWVDYSYINHYVCNGGVVLCGFDDPRDEIAAGIFRRLYPGRTVTLVDARTIFAGGGGIHCITQQQPAVPG' A
#
# COMPACT_ATOMS: atom_id res chain seq x y z
N ASP A 1 -0.39 18.81 6.47
CA ASP A 1 -0.45 20.27 6.22
C ASP A 1 -0.11 20.98 7.53
N GLU A 2 0.09 22.30 7.48
CA GLU A 2 0.34 23.13 8.68
C GLU A 2 -0.94 23.31 9.54
N GLU A 3 -2.07 22.69 9.16
CA GLU A 3 -3.33 22.70 9.89
C GLU A 3 -3.55 21.49 10.84
N GLY A 4 -2.60 20.56 10.96
CA GLY A 4 -2.68 19.51 11.96
C GLY A 4 -3.85 18.53 11.74
N HIS A 5 -4.26 18.32 10.49
CA HIS A 5 -5.26 17.33 10.16
C HIS A 5 -4.72 15.91 10.39
N TRP A 6 -5.44 15.12 11.18
CA TRP A 6 -5.11 13.71 11.41
C TRP A 6 -5.24 12.94 10.09
N VAL A 7 -4.13 12.36 9.64
CA VAL A 7 -4.11 11.48 8.46
C VAL A 7 -4.06 10.04 8.92
N ASP A 8 -4.91 9.20 8.35
CA ASP A 8 -5.10 7.79 8.72
C ASP A 8 -4.10 6.84 8.05
N TYR A 9 -2.81 7.19 8.06
CA TYR A 9 -1.75 6.39 7.44
C TYR A 9 -1.87 4.91 7.82
N SER A 10 -2.00 4.06 6.80
CA SER A 10 -2.28 2.64 6.98
C SER A 10 -1.58 1.79 5.94
N TYR A 11 -0.67 0.93 6.40
CA TYR A 11 -0.05 -0.12 5.58
C TYR A 11 -1.06 -1.20 5.14
N ILE A 12 -2.22 -1.30 5.80
CA ILE A 12 -3.28 -2.22 5.40
C ILE A 12 -3.93 -1.78 4.08
N ASN A 13 -3.89 -0.48 3.76
CA ASN A 13 -4.46 0.08 2.52
C ASN A 13 -3.57 -0.17 1.28
N HIS A 14 -3.04 -1.38 1.15
CA HIS A 14 -2.17 -1.84 0.07
C HIS A 14 -2.99 -2.48 -1.06
N TYR A 15 -2.34 -2.72 -2.20
CA TYR A 15 -2.94 -3.44 -3.33
C TYR A 15 -2.16 -4.72 -3.66
N VAL A 16 -2.87 -5.81 -3.96
CA VAL A 16 -2.27 -7.09 -4.38
C VAL A 16 -2.60 -7.31 -5.85
N CYS A 17 -1.56 -7.47 -6.66
CA CYS A 17 -1.67 -7.76 -8.09
C CYS A 17 -1.06 -9.14 -8.43
N ASN A 18 -1.10 -9.48 -9.71
CA ASN A 18 -0.43 -10.68 -10.21
C ASN A 18 1.07 -10.57 -9.96
N GLY A 19 1.60 -11.46 -9.11
CA GLY A 19 3.02 -11.50 -8.77
C GLY A 19 3.54 -10.36 -7.87
N GLY A 20 2.68 -9.46 -7.36
CA GLY A 20 3.14 -8.29 -6.63
C GLY A 20 2.20 -7.78 -5.55
N VAL A 21 2.76 -6.95 -4.66
CA VAL A 21 2.05 -6.17 -3.64
C VAL A 21 2.58 -4.74 -3.72
N VAL A 22 1.68 -3.78 -3.92
CA VAL A 22 1.97 -2.35 -3.83
C VAL A 22 1.65 -1.90 -2.40
N LEU A 23 2.68 -1.69 -1.60
CA LEU A 23 2.58 -1.32 -0.19
C LEU A 23 2.76 0.19 -0.02
N CYS A 24 1.99 0.78 0.89
CA CYS A 24 2.13 2.19 1.24
C CYS A 24 3.48 2.46 1.91
N GLY A 25 4.20 3.48 1.48
CA GLY A 25 5.34 4.07 2.16
C GLY A 25 5.01 5.50 2.62
N PHE A 26 5.53 5.87 3.79
CA PHE A 26 5.23 7.14 4.45
C PHE A 26 6.47 7.96 4.80
N ASP A 27 7.66 7.56 4.31
CA ASP A 27 8.95 8.16 4.67
C ASP A 27 9.21 8.02 6.18
N ASP A 28 8.81 6.84 6.70
CA ASP A 28 8.87 6.50 8.12
C ASP A 28 9.69 5.20 8.29
N PRO A 29 10.54 5.09 9.33
CA PRO A 29 11.33 3.88 9.57
C PRO A 29 10.51 2.58 9.70
N ARG A 30 9.21 2.67 9.98
CA ARG A 30 8.29 1.52 10.01
C ARG A 30 7.95 0.98 8.62
N ASP A 31 8.22 1.72 7.54
CA ASP A 31 7.96 1.28 6.15
C ASP A 31 8.64 -0.07 5.88
N GLU A 32 9.91 -0.22 6.25
CA GLU A 32 10.64 -1.48 6.04
C GLU A 32 10.21 -2.60 6.99
N ILE A 33 9.76 -2.27 8.20
CA ILE A 33 9.18 -3.25 9.12
C ILE A 33 7.89 -3.81 8.52
N ALA A 34 7.01 -2.94 8.01
CA ALA A 34 5.80 -3.33 7.32
C ALA A 34 6.13 -4.14 6.06
N ALA A 35 7.03 -3.68 5.21
CA ALA A 35 7.47 -4.41 4.02
C ALA A 35 8.00 -5.81 4.35
N GLY A 36 8.79 -5.94 5.43
CA GLY A 36 9.26 -7.23 5.93
C GLY A 36 8.14 -8.18 6.35
N ILE A 37 7.08 -7.68 6.98
CA ILE A 37 5.87 -8.47 7.30
C ILE A 37 5.18 -8.92 6.01
N PHE A 38 4.95 -8.00 5.07
CA PHE A 38 4.27 -8.30 3.81
C PHE A 38 5.03 -9.30 2.94
N ARG A 39 6.37 -9.21 2.89
CA ARG A 39 7.21 -10.19 2.18
C ARG A 39 7.03 -11.61 2.73
N ARG A 40 6.80 -11.76 4.04
CA ARG A 40 6.48 -13.07 4.66
C ARG A 40 5.04 -13.51 4.40
N LEU A 41 4.08 -12.59 4.37
CA LEU A 41 2.66 -12.90 4.14
C LEU A 41 2.35 -13.28 2.68
N TYR A 42 3.10 -12.74 1.73
CA TYR A 42 2.91 -12.97 0.30
C TYR A 42 4.13 -13.66 -0.33
N PRO A 43 4.44 -14.92 0.06
CA PRO A 43 5.56 -15.63 -0.53
C PRO A 43 5.37 -15.75 -2.05
N GLY A 44 6.44 -15.46 -2.80
CA GLY A 44 6.43 -15.48 -4.26
C GLY A 44 5.87 -14.21 -4.94
N ARG A 45 5.53 -13.17 -4.18
CA ARG A 45 5.20 -11.84 -4.73
C ARG A 45 6.29 -10.82 -4.40
N THR A 46 6.52 -9.89 -5.32
CA THR A 46 7.38 -8.72 -5.08
C THR A 46 6.61 -7.68 -4.28
N VAL A 47 7.15 -7.27 -3.12
CA VAL A 47 6.60 -6.18 -2.31
C VAL A 47 7.32 -4.88 -2.65
N THR A 48 6.59 -3.92 -3.22
CA THR A 48 7.10 -2.61 -3.63
C THR A 48 6.49 -1.52 -2.76
N LEU A 49 7.32 -0.74 -2.07
CA LEU A 49 6.91 0.46 -1.36
C LEU A 49 6.68 1.61 -2.35
N VAL A 50 5.57 2.33 -2.19
CA VAL A 50 5.22 3.51 -2.98
C VAL A 50 4.87 4.64 -2.03
N ASP A 51 5.44 5.83 -2.24
CA ASP A 51 5.08 7.03 -1.47
C ASP A 51 3.58 7.31 -1.61
N ALA A 52 2.85 7.08 -0.52
CA ALA A 52 1.39 7.17 -0.49
C ALA A 52 0.90 8.44 0.20
N ARG A 53 1.80 9.31 0.70
CA ARG A 53 1.45 10.47 1.53
C ARG A 53 0.44 11.39 0.85
N THR A 54 0.60 11.66 -0.44
CA THR A 54 -0.33 12.50 -1.22
C THR A 54 -1.71 11.85 -1.39
N ILE A 55 -1.77 10.53 -1.53
CA ILE A 55 -3.05 9.80 -1.67
C ILE A 55 -3.81 9.90 -0.33
N PHE A 56 -3.10 9.67 0.78
CA PHE A 56 -3.66 9.77 2.13
C PHE A 56 -4.05 11.18 2.53
N ALA A 57 -3.32 12.21 2.08
CA ALA A 57 -3.76 13.59 2.22
C ALA A 57 -5.10 13.87 1.50
N GLY A 58 -5.44 13.07 0.48
CA GLY A 58 -6.74 13.09 -0.19
C GLY A 58 -7.85 12.28 0.49
N GLY A 59 -7.57 11.64 1.63
CA GLY A 59 -8.55 10.88 2.42
C GLY A 59 -8.72 9.41 2.04
N GLY A 60 -7.74 8.80 1.37
CA GLY A 60 -7.74 7.37 1.06
C GLY A 60 -6.34 6.82 0.81
N GLY A 61 -6.21 5.51 0.59
CA GLY A 61 -4.90 4.92 0.27
C GLY A 61 -4.89 4.20 -1.08
N ILE A 62 -3.83 3.43 -1.33
CA ILE A 62 -3.61 2.72 -2.60
C ILE A 62 -4.77 1.76 -2.89
N HIS A 63 -5.26 1.02 -1.87
CA HIS A 63 -6.43 0.15 -2.02
C HIS A 63 -7.66 0.92 -2.52
N CYS A 64 -7.92 2.09 -1.93
CA CYS A 64 -9.11 2.91 -2.23
C CYS A 64 -9.17 3.39 -3.69
N ILE A 65 -8.03 3.52 -4.36
CA ILE A 65 -7.94 4.03 -5.74
C ILE A 65 -7.68 2.92 -6.77
N THR A 66 -7.78 1.65 -6.37
CA THR A 66 -7.57 0.49 -7.24
C THR A 66 -8.78 -0.41 -7.28
N GLN A 67 -9.00 -1.07 -8.42
CA GLN A 67 -10.02 -2.10 -8.57
C GLN A 67 -9.46 -3.20 -9.45
N GLN A 68 -9.27 -4.40 -8.88
CA GLN A 68 -8.83 -5.56 -9.64
C GLN A 68 -9.94 -6.08 -10.56
N GLN A 69 -9.56 -6.43 -11.79
CA GLN A 69 -10.39 -7.20 -12.70
C GLN A 69 -9.76 -8.59 -12.89
N PRO A 70 -10.38 -9.67 -12.37
CA PRO A 70 -9.90 -11.02 -12.60
C PRO A 70 -9.90 -11.37 -14.10
N ALA A 71 -8.91 -12.15 -14.53
CA ALA A 71 -8.94 -12.76 -15.85
C ALA A 71 -10.04 -13.84 -15.88
N VAL A 72 -10.82 -13.88 -16.97
CA VAL A 72 -11.76 -14.96 -17.22
C VAL A 72 -10.97 -16.21 -17.63
N PRO A 73 -11.27 -17.40 -17.10
CA PRO A 73 -10.68 -18.64 -17.61
C PRO A 73 -10.93 -18.79 -19.12
N GLY A 74 -9.90 -19.17 -19.86
CA GLY A 74 -10.01 -19.53 -21.28
C GLY A 74 -10.62 -20.91 -21.49
#